data_AF-A0A934D3C7-F1
#
_entry.id   AF-A0A934D3C7-F1
#
_cell.length_a   1.000
_cell.length_b   1.000
_cell.length_c   1.000
_cell.angle_alpha   90.00
_cell.angle_beta   90.00
_cell.angle_gamma   90.00
#
_symmetry.space_group_name_H-M   'P 1'
#
loop_
_entity.id
_entity.type
_entity.pdbx_description
1 polymer ?
#
loop_
_entity_poly.entity_id
_entity_poly.type
_entity_poly.pdbx_seq_one_letter_code
_entity_poly.pdbx_strand_id
1 'polypeptide(L)'
;MKTTERRAGFTLVELMIASGLLVILSLAVFQFLRRFTTLWQKSEERRELVEEASGVTELFAEDIASLVNGPRGDLVAEWVFFDTDGDDVPETMWPRVRMLRFATESELARLQAGFDSAKKKHAGEGVLEVAWLVMPAYVGKNEPDRRSEGIAMRGERLQGGDGLSFFEPGFFDAANRPRQTPNEVSGGVLWFGLEFATQTSLVFDGWKLGAEYSDVATSWDAWNRGRPSADRHFWNEPGKGMPKSGERALLPRRVRLTLEIERAEDHKRRTRLSAPTASSDATIEVEDGSRVPELRGTFVRIDAEWLEVVKVDERTVTVRRGARGSNPVGHASGALVHFGRQVVREVPVRMHQEDWNL
;
A
#
# COMPACT_ATOMS: atom_id res chain seq x y z
N MET A 1 45.03 64.89 37.96
CA MET A 1 44.39 63.72 38.64
C MET A 1 44.39 62.55 37.68
N LYS A 2 45.26 61.55 37.90
CA LYS A 2 45.22 60.26 37.18
C LYS A 2 44.40 59.29 38.02
N THR A 3 43.23 58.90 37.54
CA THR A 3 42.44 57.80 38.07
C THR A 3 43.16 56.50 37.73
N THR A 4 43.77 55.87 38.72
CA THR A 4 44.32 54.51 38.62
C THR A 4 43.17 53.51 38.61
N GLU A 5 42.83 52.98 37.44
CA GLU A 5 41.95 51.81 37.32
C GLU A 5 42.61 50.61 38.01
N ARG A 6 41.96 50.08 39.05
CA ARG A 6 42.32 48.78 39.64
C ARG A 6 42.01 47.69 38.63
N ARG A 7 43.04 47.16 37.97
CA ARG A 7 42.94 45.88 37.25
C ARG A 7 42.78 44.75 38.28
N ALA A 8 41.56 44.27 38.47
CA ALA A 8 41.31 43.04 39.20
C ALA A 8 41.75 41.86 38.32
N GLY A 9 42.81 41.17 38.72
CA GLY A 9 43.24 39.94 38.07
C GLY A 9 42.28 38.80 38.43
N PHE A 10 41.78 38.07 37.44
CA PHE A 10 40.97 36.88 37.66
C PHE A 10 41.74 35.86 38.50
N THR A 11 41.07 35.27 39.49
CA THR A 11 41.66 34.19 40.26
C THR A 11 41.71 32.91 39.42
N LEU A 12 42.73 32.07 39.63
CA LEU A 12 42.85 30.77 38.95
C LEU A 12 41.56 29.94 39.08
N VAL A 13 40.90 30.05 40.24
CA VAL A 13 39.64 29.37 40.54
C VAL A 13 38.50 29.86 39.66
N GLU A 14 38.35 31.17 39.42
CA GLU A 14 37.34 31.70 38.48
C GLU A 14 37.58 31.23 37.05
N LEU A 15 38.84 31.19 36.61
CA LEU A 15 39.18 30.67 35.28
C LEU A 15 38.82 29.18 35.14
N MET A 16 39.05 28.38 36.19
CA MET A 16 38.65 26.97 36.20
C MET A 16 37.14 26.80 36.19
N ILE A 17 36.39 27.57 36.99
CA ILE A 17 34.93 27.52 37.05
C ILE A 17 34.32 27.95 35.71
N ALA A 18 34.80 29.05 35.13
CA ALA A 18 34.34 29.54 33.83
C ALA A 18 34.60 28.53 32.71
N SER A 19 35.78 27.89 32.73
CA SER A 19 36.13 26.84 31.75
C SER A 19 35.25 25.60 31.91
N GLY A 20 34.98 25.17 33.15
CA GLY A 20 34.08 24.04 33.44
C GLY A 20 32.65 24.30 32.99
N LEU A 21 32.12 25.50 33.28
CA LEU A 21 30.80 25.94 32.80
C LEU A 21 30.73 25.99 31.28
N LEU A 22 31.77 26.50 30.62
CA LEU A 22 31.83 26.55 29.15
C LEU A 22 31.80 25.14 28.54
N VAL A 23 32.52 24.17 29.12
CA VAL A 23 32.51 22.77 28.67
C VAL A 23 31.13 22.15 28.85
N ILE A 24 30.48 22.33 30.01
CA ILE A 24 29.12 21.83 30.27
C ILE A 24 28.12 22.45 29.29
N LEU A 25 28.20 23.76 29.06
CA LEU A 25 27.32 24.47 28.13
C LEU A 25 27.54 23.99 26.71
N SER A 26 28.80 23.81 26.28
CA SER A 26 29.14 23.28 24.96
C SER A 26 28.59 21.86 24.78
N LEU A 27 28.73 20.99 25.77
CA LEU A 27 28.15 19.64 25.74
C LEU A 27 26.62 19.67 25.64
N ALA A 28 25.95 20.54 26.39
CA ALA A 28 24.50 20.71 26.31
C ALA A 28 24.05 21.18 24.93
N VAL A 29 24.75 22.14 24.32
CA VAL A 29 24.47 22.62 22.96
C VAL A 29 24.68 21.50 21.92
N PHE A 30 25.77 20.74 22.03
CA PHE A 30 26.01 19.59 21.14
C PHE A 30 24.94 18.51 21.27
N GLN A 31 24.49 18.21 22.49
CA GLN A 31 23.41 17.26 22.72
C GLN A 31 22.09 17.78 22.14
N PHE A 32 21.79 19.07 22.30
CA PHE A 32 20.61 19.69 21.74
C PHE A 32 20.63 19.68 20.21
N LEU A 33 21.74 20.05 19.58
CA LEU A 33 21.91 20.00 18.13
C LEU A 33 21.74 18.57 17.60
N ARG A 34 22.36 17.58 18.24
CA ARG A 34 22.19 16.16 17.85
C ARG A 34 20.73 15.72 17.93
N ARG A 35 20.03 16.06 19.02
CA ARG A 35 18.61 15.74 19.19
C ARG A 35 17.75 16.46 18.14
N PHE A 36 18.07 17.70 17.83
CA PHE A 36 17.35 18.47 16.81
C PHE A 36 17.56 17.85 15.42
N THR A 37 18.79 17.48 15.07
CA THR A 37 19.08 16.84 13.77
C THR A 37 18.40 15.50 13.62
N THR A 38 18.35 14.67 14.67
CA THR A 38 17.67 13.37 14.59
C THR A 38 16.15 13.52 14.52
N LEU A 39 15.57 14.49 15.23
CA LEU A 39 14.15 14.82 15.13
C LEU A 39 13.80 15.35 13.74
N TRP A 40 14.63 16.23 13.18
CA TRP A 40 14.43 16.80 11.85
C TRP A 40 14.57 15.73 10.76
N GLN A 41 15.60 14.88 10.81
CA GLN A 41 15.76 13.75 9.90
C GLN A 41 14.55 12.81 9.96
N LYS A 42 14.12 12.42 11.17
CA LYS A 42 12.92 11.59 11.36
C LYS A 42 11.67 12.27 10.82
N SER A 43 11.57 13.59 10.90
CA SER A 43 10.44 14.35 10.35
C SER A 43 10.46 14.43 8.83
N GLU A 44 11.63 14.60 8.22
CA GLU A 44 11.78 14.71 6.76
C GLU A 44 11.56 13.35 6.08
N GLU A 45 12.16 12.29 6.64
CA GLU A 45 11.90 10.89 6.24
C GLU A 45 10.39 10.58 6.31
N ARG A 46 9.75 11.07 7.39
CA ARG A 46 8.31 10.91 7.60
C ARG A 46 7.46 11.68 6.59
N ARG A 47 7.95 12.79 6.04
CA ARG A 47 7.24 13.64 5.08
C ARG A 47 7.27 13.04 3.70
N GLU A 48 8.44 12.69 3.21
CA GLU A 48 8.64 12.14 1.86
C GLU A 48 7.86 10.79 1.70
N LEU A 49 7.75 9.96 2.75
CA LEU A 49 6.96 8.71 2.70
C LEU A 49 5.49 8.99 2.47
N VAL A 50 4.99 10.02 3.14
CA VAL A 50 3.60 10.43 3.03
C VAL A 50 3.37 11.09 1.69
N GLU A 51 4.31 11.87 1.18
CA GLU A 51 4.20 12.49 -0.13
C GLU A 51 4.12 11.43 -1.24
N GLU A 52 4.98 10.40 -1.21
CA GLU A 52 4.93 9.28 -2.17
C GLU A 52 3.61 8.50 -2.08
N ALA A 53 3.26 8.04 -0.87
CA ALA A 53 2.02 7.30 -0.65
C ALA A 53 0.77 8.15 -1.01
N SER A 54 0.79 9.45 -0.70
CA SER A 54 -0.31 10.36 -1.04
C SER A 54 -0.43 10.52 -2.55
N GLY A 55 0.68 10.63 -3.29
CA GLY A 55 0.68 10.70 -4.74
C GLY A 55 0.03 9.49 -5.40
N VAL A 56 0.37 8.28 -4.94
CA VAL A 56 -0.25 7.03 -5.41
C VAL A 56 -1.75 7.01 -5.10
N THR A 57 -2.13 7.33 -3.86
CA THR A 57 -3.54 7.29 -3.44
C THR A 57 -4.40 8.35 -4.12
N GLU A 58 -3.85 9.52 -4.44
CA GLU A 58 -4.58 10.58 -5.14
C GLU A 58 -4.78 10.22 -6.61
N LEU A 59 -3.75 9.71 -7.28
CA LEU A 59 -3.87 9.25 -8.67
C LEU A 59 -4.89 8.12 -8.80
N PHE A 60 -4.87 7.14 -7.87
CA PHE A 60 -5.88 6.09 -7.84
C PHE A 60 -7.29 6.64 -7.56
N ALA A 61 -7.40 7.63 -6.66
CA ALA A 61 -8.68 8.25 -6.34
C ALA A 61 -9.27 9.03 -7.53
N GLU A 62 -8.44 9.72 -8.31
CA GLU A 62 -8.87 10.38 -9.54
C GLU A 62 -9.39 9.38 -10.57
N ASP A 63 -8.73 8.23 -10.72
CA ASP A 63 -9.19 7.16 -11.61
C ASP A 63 -10.55 6.59 -11.18
N ILE A 64 -10.73 6.31 -9.88
CA ILE A 64 -11.99 5.80 -9.33
C ILE A 64 -13.11 6.84 -9.41
N ALA A 65 -12.81 8.11 -9.16
CA ALA A 65 -13.81 9.18 -9.21
C ALA A 65 -14.36 9.43 -10.63
N SER A 66 -13.62 9.01 -11.66
CA SER A 66 -13.93 9.21 -13.07
C SER A 66 -14.46 7.97 -13.79
N LEU A 67 -14.82 6.91 -13.04
CA LEU A 67 -15.39 5.68 -13.59
C LEU A 67 -16.58 5.95 -14.53
N VAL A 68 -16.61 5.23 -15.64
CA VAL A 68 -17.73 5.21 -16.59
C VAL A 68 -18.81 4.27 -16.06
N ASN A 69 -20.07 4.70 -16.09
CA ASN A 69 -21.24 3.86 -15.80
C ASN A 69 -22.02 3.55 -17.09
N GLY A 70 -23.05 2.72 -16.98
CA GLY A 70 -23.94 2.31 -18.06
C GLY A 70 -23.38 1.11 -18.82
N PRO A 71 -23.83 0.91 -20.07
CA PRO A 71 -23.41 -0.23 -20.91
C PRO A 71 -21.92 -0.21 -21.27
N ARG A 72 -21.27 0.95 -21.19
CA ARG A 72 -19.86 1.16 -21.52
C ARG A 72 -18.94 1.16 -20.30
N GLY A 73 -19.49 1.05 -19.09
CA GLY A 73 -18.72 1.01 -17.86
C GLY A 73 -18.11 -0.37 -17.63
N ASP A 74 -16.99 -0.41 -16.91
CA ASP A 74 -16.46 -1.67 -16.39
C ASP A 74 -15.52 -1.39 -15.21
N LEU A 75 -15.54 -2.30 -14.23
CA LEU A 75 -14.64 -2.33 -13.09
C LEU A 75 -14.46 -3.80 -12.68
N VAL A 76 -13.20 -4.23 -12.63
CA VAL A 76 -12.79 -5.51 -12.08
C VAL A 76 -11.73 -5.26 -11.04
N ALA A 77 -11.94 -5.76 -9.83
CA ALA A 77 -10.93 -5.82 -8.80
C ALA A 77 -10.82 -7.26 -8.30
N GLU A 78 -9.61 -7.80 -8.29
CA GLU A 78 -9.34 -9.17 -7.86
C GLU A 78 -8.03 -9.26 -7.09
N TRP A 79 -7.89 -10.31 -6.29
CA TRP A 79 -6.67 -10.71 -5.60
C TRP A 79 -6.09 -11.95 -6.25
N VAL A 80 -4.77 -11.97 -6.40
CA VAL A 80 -4.05 -13.06 -7.06
C VAL A 80 -2.76 -13.37 -6.31
N PHE A 81 -2.37 -14.63 -6.34
CA PHE A 81 -1.10 -15.07 -5.79
C PHE A 81 0.02 -15.05 -6.85
N PHE A 82 1.23 -14.87 -6.34
CA PHE A 82 2.48 -14.93 -7.06
C PHE A 82 3.41 -15.87 -6.30
N ASP A 83 4.08 -16.73 -7.05
CA ASP A 83 5.25 -17.45 -6.57
C ASP A 83 6.42 -16.46 -6.50
N THR A 84 6.84 -16.12 -5.27
CA THR A 84 7.93 -15.17 -5.04
C THR A 84 9.26 -15.81 -4.72
N ASP A 85 9.29 -17.09 -4.41
CA ASP A 85 10.51 -17.81 -4.05
C ASP A 85 11.01 -18.82 -5.09
N GLY A 86 10.21 -19.05 -6.13
CA GLY A 86 10.51 -19.94 -7.24
C GLY A 86 10.41 -21.41 -6.86
N ASP A 87 9.48 -21.78 -5.98
CA ASP A 87 9.16 -23.17 -5.63
C ASP A 87 7.90 -23.70 -6.32
N ASP A 88 7.33 -22.93 -7.26
CA ASP A 88 6.08 -23.20 -7.99
C ASP A 88 4.83 -23.23 -7.09
N VAL A 89 4.91 -22.71 -5.85
CA VAL A 89 3.78 -22.57 -4.92
C VAL A 89 3.49 -21.09 -4.67
N PRO A 90 2.46 -20.52 -5.33
CA PRO A 90 2.11 -19.12 -5.12
C PRO A 90 1.68 -18.82 -3.68
N GLU A 91 2.40 -17.90 -3.03
CA GLU A 91 2.27 -17.60 -1.61
C GLU A 91 1.99 -16.11 -1.36
N THR A 92 2.56 -15.22 -2.17
CA THR A 92 2.39 -13.77 -2.01
C THR A 92 1.16 -13.26 -2.76
N MET A 93 0.22 -12.63 -2.07
CA MET A 93 -0.98 -12.05 -2.68
C MET A 93 -0.85 -10.56 -2.98
N TRP A 94 -1.38 -10.14 -4.12
CA TRP A 94 -1.54 -8.73 -4.47
C TRP A 94 -2.85 -8.48 -5.22
N PRO A 95 -3.42 -7.27 -5.14
CA PRO A 95 -4.60 -6.93 -5.91
C PRO A 95 -4.26 -6.49 -7.34
N ARG A 96 -5.28 -6.54 -8.19
CA ARG A 96 -5.31 -5.90 -9.50
C ARG A 96 -6.65 -5.22 -9.68
N VAL A 97 -6.63 -4.02 -10.25
CA VAL A 97 -7.83 -3.28 -10.62
C VAL A 97 -7.76 -2.92 -12.09
N ARG A 98 -8.83 -3.19 -12.81
CA ARG A 98 -9.00 -2.85 -14.23
C ARG A 98 -10.31 -2.11 -14.36
N MET A 99 -10.30 -0.95 -15.00
CA MET A 99 -11.47 -0.08 -15.04
C MET A 99 -11.58 0.70 -16.34
N LEU A 100 -12.79 1.13 -16.63
CA LEU A 100 -13.08 2.11 -17.67
C LEU A 100 -13.43 3.45 -17.01
N ARG A 101 -12.75 4.52 -17.43
CA ARG A 101 -12.95 5.86 -16.90
C ARG A 101 -12.95 6.92 -17.99
N PHE A 102 -13.51 8.09 -17.70
CA PHE A 102 -13.45 9.22 -18.62
C PHE A 102 -12.03 9.79 -18.71
N ALA A 103 -11.59 10.09 -19.93
CA ALA A 103 -10.36 10.80 -20.20
C ALA A 103 -10.56 12.31 -19.95
N THR A 104 -9.55 12.96 -19.40
CA THR A 104 -9.44 14.42 -19.51
C THR A 104 -9.02 14.81 -20.94
N GLU A 105 -9.25 16.07 -21.32
CA GLU A 105 -8.86 16.57 -22.65
C GLU A 105 -7.34 16.45 -22.88
N SER A 106 -6.54 16.70 -21.84
CA SER A 106 -5.08 16.62 -21.91
C SER A 106 -4.58 15.18 -22.09
N GLU A 107 -5.18 14.22 -21.40
CA GLU A 107 -4.87 12.79 -21.57
C GLU A 107 -5.27 12.30 -22.95
N LEU A 108 -6.46 12.68 -23.41
CA LEU A 108 -6.92 12.33 -24.75
C LEU A 108 -5.97 12.89 -25.81
N ALA A 109 -5.59 14.16 -25.72
CA ALA A 109 -4.65 14.78 -26.63
C ALA A 109 -3.28 14.08 -26.63
N ARG A 110 -2.75 13.74 -25.46
CA ARG A 110 -1.47 13.02 -25.32
C ARG A 110 -1.53 11.63 -25.93
N LEU A 111 -2.56 10.85 -25.61
CA LEU A 111 -2.69 9.48 -26.09
C LEU A 111 -2.99 9.44 -27.59
N GLN A 112 -3.69 10.44 -28.13
CA GLN A 112 -4.00 10.55 -29.55
C GLN A 112 -2.86 11.15 -30.40
N ALA A 113 -1.82 11.72 -29.78
CA ALA A 113 -0.74 12.39 -30.50
C ALA A 113 0.00 11.48 -31.49
N GLY A 114 0.01 10.17 -31.26
CA GLY A 114 0.63 9.16 -32.14
C GLY A 114 -0.32 8.46 -33.14
N PHE A 115 -1.60 8.84 -33.19
CA PHE A 115 -2.58 8.19 -34.07
C PHE A 115 -2.86 9.00 -35.35
N ASP A 116 -2.97 8.30 -36.49
CA ASP A 116 -3.49 8.91 -37.72
C ASP A 116 -4.98 9.27 -37.60
N SER A 117 -5.43 10.24 -38.39
CA SER A 117 -6.78 10.84 -38.36
C SER A 117 -7.93 9.81 -38.42
N ALA A 118 -7.75 8.69 -39.13
CA ALA A 118 -8.73 7.61 -39.22
C ALA A 118 -8.82 6.76 -37.94
N LYS A 119 -7.68 6.53 -37.28
CA LYS A 119 -7.62 5.84 -35.98
C LYS A 119 -8.10 6.74 -34.84
N LYS A 120 -7.83 8.05 -34.89
CA LYS A 120 -8.41 9.04 -33.94
C LYS A 120 -9.93 9.01 -33.88
N LYS A 121 -10.59 8.72 -35.01
CA LYS A 121 -12.06 8.62 -35.11
C LYS A 121 -12.66 7.39 -34.41
N HIS A 122 -11.85 6.33 -34.23
CA HIS A 122 -12.23 5.10 -33.51
C HIS A 122 -11.72 5.10 -32.06
N ALA A 123 -10.60 5.79 -31.81
CA ALA A 123 -9.87 5.78 -30.54
C ALA A 123 -10.33 6.85 -29.54
N GLY A 124 -11.63 7.13 -29.40
CA GLY A 124 -12.03 7.96 -28.27
C GLY A 124 -13.42 8.57 -28.34
N GLU A 125 -14.39 7.87 -27.79
CA GLU A 125 -15.53 8.52 -27.13
C GLU A 125 -15.12 9.05 -25.72
N GLY A 126 -13.88 9.52 -25.57
CA GLY A 126 -13.34 10.05 -24.31
C GLY A 126 -13.23 9.04 -23.16
N VAL A 127 -13.01 7.75 -23.45
CA VAL A 127 -12.90 6.68 -22.43
C VAL A 127 -11.54 6.00 -22.49
N LEU A 128 -10.93 5.81 -21.31
CA LEU A 128 -9.69 5.09 -21.12
C LEU A 128 -9.94 3.76 -20.41
N GLU A 129 -9.19 2.75 -20.82
CA GLU A 129 -8.91 1.58 -20.00
C GLU A 129 -7.73 1.91 -19.09
N VAL A 130 -7.89 1.68 -17.79
CA VAL A 130 -6.84 1.86 -16.79
C VAL A 130 -6.65 0.56 -16.03
N ALA A 131 -5.40 0.19 -15.80
CA ALA A 131 -5.03 -0.96 -14.98
C ALA A 131 -4.09 -0.52 -13.86
N TRP A 132 -4.43 -0.87 -12.63
CA TRP A 132 -3.58 -0.80 -11.45
C TRP A 132 -3.19 -2.19 -11.03
N LEU A 133 -1.90 -2.45 -10.90
CA LEU A 133 -1.35 -3.75 -10.50
C LEU A 133 -0.37 -3.52 -9.36
N VAL A 134 -0.34 -4.44 -8.39
CA VAL A 134 0.85 -4.59 -7.54
C VAL A 134 1.53 -5.89 -7.93
N MET A 135 2.81 -5.79 -8.26
CA MET A 135 3.66 -6.90 -8.67
C MET A 135 4.74 -7.12 -7.60
N PRO A 136 5.20 -8.36 -7.36
CA PRO A 136 6.35 -8.57 -6.49
C PRO A 136 7.57 -7.77 -6.96
N ALA A 137 8.24 -7.08 -6.03
CA ALA A 137 9.45 -6.30 -6.33
C ALA A 137 10.65 -7.20 -6.66
N TYR A 138 10.65 -8.42 -6.12
CA TYR A 138 11.68 -9.42 -6.34
C TYR A 138 11.07 -10.82 -6.40
N VAL A 139 11.63 -11.67 -7.27
CA VAL A 139 11.31 -13.10 -7.34
C VAL A 139 12.62 -13.88 -7.35
N GLY A 140 12.75 -14.82 -6.42
CA GLY A 140 13.91 -15.70 -6.31
C GLY A 140 14.39 -15.89 -4.87
N LYS A 141 15.50 -16.63 -4.72
CA LYS A 141 15.99 -17.11 -3.42
C LYS A 141 17.12 -16.28 -2.80
N ASN A 142 17.69 -15.34 -3.57
CA ASN A 142 18.93 -14.66 -3.15
C ASN A 142 18.67 -13.41 -2.28
N GLU A 143 17.52 -12.77 -2.43
CA GLU A 143 17.13 -11.58 -1.67
C GLU A 143 15.78 -11.82 -0.96
N PRO A 144 15.71 -12.72 0.03
CA PRO A 144 14.45 -13.15 0.65
C PRO A 144 13.69 -11.99 1.31
N ASP A 145 14.41 -11.04 1.89
CA ASP A 145 13.83 -9.84 2.51
C ASP A 145 12.99 -9.02 1.50
N ARG A 146 13.37 -8.99 0.22
CA ARG A 146 12.65 -8.20 -0.80
C ARG A 146 11.42 -8.88 -1.38
N ARG A 147 11.17 -10.15 -1.04
CA ARG A 147 9.97 -10.88 -1.50
C ARG A 147 8.69 -10.34 -0.86
N SER A 148 8.81 -9.69 0.30
CA SER A 148 7.70 -9.06 1.01
C SER A 148 7.24 -7.75 0.36
N GLU A 149 8.02 -7.18 -0.56
CA GLU A 149 7.77 -5.89 -1.19
C GLU A 149 7.09 -6.03 -2.55
N GLY A 150 6.25 -5.06 -2.86
CA GLY A 150 5.58 -4.91 -4.14
C GLY A 150 5.96 -3.60 -4.84
N ILE A 151 5.67 -3.57 -6.13
CA ILE A 151 5.75 -2.39 -7.00
C ILE A 151 4.35 -2.09 -7.50
N ALA A 152 3.83 -0.91 -7.14
CA ALA A 152 2.59 -0.38 -7.69
C ALA A 152 2.84 0.11 -9.12
N MET A 153 2.07 -0.40 -10.06
CA MET A 153 2.14 -0.06 -11.48
C MET A 153 0.79 0.42 -11.98
N ARG A 154 0.81 1.38 -12.92
CA ARG A 154 -0.39 1.92 -13.58
C ARG A 154 -0.21 1.93 -15.08
N GLY A 155 -1.19 1.38 -15.78
CA GLY A 155 -1.30 1.37 -17.23
C GLY A 155 -2.54 2.12 -17.68
N GLU A 156 -2.45 2.77 -18.83
CA GLU A 156 -3.57 3.47 -19.43
C GLU A 156 -3.54 3.29 -20.95
N ARG A 157 -4.71 3.19 -21.57
CA ARG A 157 -4.85 3.17 -23.03
C ARG A 157 -6.22 3.70 -23.43
N LEU A 158 -6.35 4.14 -24.67
CA LEU A 158 -7.65 4.48 -25.25
C LEU A 158 -8.48 3.21 -25.41
N GLN A 159 -9.76 3.25 -25.02
CA GLN A 159 -10.69 2.16 -25.27
C GLN A 159 -10.77 1.89 -26.78
N GLY A 160 -10.56 0.64 -27.20
CA GLY A 160 -10.53 0.28 -28.62
C GLY A 160 -9.32 0.81 -29.40
N GLY A 161 -8.30 1.34 -28.72
CA GLY A 161 -7.04 1.73 -29.34
C GLY A 161 -6.18 0.54 -29.77
N ASP A 162 -4.95 0.81 -30.21
CA ASP A 162 -3.97 -0.24 -30.51
C ASP A 162 -3.52 -0.95 -29.19
N GLY A 163 -2.96 -2.16 -29.30
CA GLY A 163 -2.50 -2.96 -28.16
C GLY A 163 -3.58 -3.87 -27.55
N LEU A 164 -3.15 -4.70 -26.59
CA LEU A 164 -4.03 -5.66 -25.93
C LEU A 164 -4.82 -4.95 -24.83
N SER A 165 -6.14 -5.20 -24.76
CA SER A 165 -6.96 -4.63 -23.69
C SER A 165 -6.60 -5.25 -22.34
N PHE A 166 -6.66 -4.45 -21.28
CA PHE A 166 -6.42 -4.92 -19.91
C PHE A 166 -7.48 -5.93 -19.45
N PHE A 167 -8.65 -5.91 -20.07
CA PHE A 167 -9.75 -6.83 -19.78
C PHE A 167 -9.67 -8.15 -20.56
N GLU A 168 -8.80 -8.24 -21.56
CA GLU A 168 -8.64 -9.46 -22.36
C GLU A 168 -8.02 -10.58 -21.51
N PRO A 169 -8.55 -11.82 -21.57
CA PRO A 169 -8.02 -12.94 -20.80
C PRO A 169 -6.51 -13.19 -21.04
N GLY A 170 -6.03 -12.88 -22.24
CA GLY A 170 -4.62 -13.04 -22.62
C GLY A 170 -3.68 -11.95 -22.11
N PHE A 171 -4.18 -10.92 -21.41
CA PHE A 171 -3.32 -9.83 -20.91
C PHE A 171 -2.35 -10.29 -19.83
N PHE A 172 -2.80 -11.19 -18.94
CA PHE A 172 -1.95 -11.84 -17.95
C PHE A 172 -1.54 -13.22 -18.43
N ASP A 173 -0.29 -13.61 -18.15
CA ASP A 173 0.17 -14.98 -18.34
C ASP A 173 -0.23 -15.91 -17.17
N ALA A 174 0.19 -17.17 -17.23
CA ALA A 174 -0.07 -18.15 -16.18
C ALA A 174 0.64 -17.82 -14.85
N ALA A 175 1.78 -17.13 -14.92
CA ALA A 175 2.53 -16.62 -13.77
C ALA A 175 1.99 -15.26 -13.31
N ASN A 176 0.79 -14.88 -13.77
CA ASN A 176 0.08 -13.71 -13.29
C ASN A 176 0.81 -12.39 -13.67
N ARG A 177 1.72 -12.41 -14.65
CA ARG A 177 2.45 -11.24 -15.13
C ARG A 177 1.77 -10.61 -16.35
N PRO A 178 1.75 -9.27 -16.45
CA PRO A 178 1.19 -8.61 -17.62
C PRO A 178 2.11 -8.80 -18.83
N ARG A 179 1.54 -9.08 -20.01
CA ARG A 179 2.31 -9.19 -21.27
C ARG A 179 2.85 -7.84 -21.77
N GLN A 180 2.20 -6.76 -21.38
CA GLN A 180 2.67 -5.40 -21.58
C GLN A 180 2.82 -4.74 -20.21
N THR A 181 4.06 -4.45 -19.83
CA THR A 181 4.35 -3.87 -18.51
C THR A 181 3.81 -2.45 -18.41
N PRO A 182 2.93 -2.17 -17.44
CA PRO A 182 2.52 -0.80 -17.15
C PRO A 182 3.66 0.03 -16.53
N ASN A 183 3.45 1.33 -16.36
CA ASN A 183 4.47 2.19 -15.76
C ASN A 183 4.50 2.00 -14.24
N GLU A 184 5.70 1.93 -13.67
CA GLU A 184 5.89 1.99 -12.23
C GLU A 184 5.44 3.35 -11.68
N VAL A 185 4.70 3.31 -10.57
CA VAL A 185 4.22 4.49 -9.84
C VAL A 185 4.96 4.63 -8.50
N SER A 186 5.18 3.51 -7.80
CA SER A 186 5.86 3.48 -6.51
C SER A 186 6.37 2.07 -6.18
N GLY A 187 7.51 2.00 -5.49
CA GLY A 187 8.10 0.77 -4.97
C GLY A 187 7.93 0.65 -3.45
N GLY A 188 8.39 -0.45 -2.86
CA GLY A 188 8.32 -0.65 -1.41
C GLY A 188 6.90 -0.80 -0.88
N VAL A 189 5.94 -1.15 -1.74
CA VAL A 189 4.55 -1.38 -1.33
C VAL A 189 4.52 -2.65 -0.49
N LEU A 190 4.15 -2.53 0.78
CA LEU A 190 3.85 -3.70 1.60
C LEU A 190 2.39 -4.10 1.44
N TRP A 191 1.47 -3.13 1.38
CA TRP A 191 0.04 -3.38 1.32
C TRP A 191 -0.67 -2.47 0.33
N PHE A 192 -1.59 -3.04 -0.43
CA PHE A 192 -2.53 -2.31 -1.27
C PHE A 192 -3.93 -2.84 -0.99
N GLY A 193 -4.53 -2.42 0.12
CA GLY A 193 -5.85 -2.87 0.54
C GLY A 193 -6.95 -2.18 -0.26
N LEU A 194 -7.86 -2.97 -0.82
CA LEU A 194 -9.02 -2.49 -1.52
C LEU A 194 -10.29 -3.01 -0.86
N GLU A 195 -11.16 -2.08 -0.51
CA GLU A 195 -12.46 -2.35 0.07
C GLU A 195 -13.53 -1.59 -0.72
N PHE A 196 -14.62 -2.26 -1.06
CA PHE A 196 -15.69 -1.76 -1.92
C PHE A 196 -17.00 -1.76 -1.15
N ALA A 197 -17.56 -0.58 -0.93
CA ALA A 197 -18.88 -0.46 -0.33
C ALA A 197 -19.93 -0.93 -1.34
N THR A 198 -20.62 -2.01 -1.01
CA THR A 198 -21.80 -2.48 -1.74
C THR A 198 -22.98 -1.55 -1.47
N GLN A 199 -24.16 -1.90 -1.99
CA GLN A 199 -25.35 -1.11 -1.77
C GLN A 199 -25.86 -1.17 -0.32
N THR A 200 -25.60 -2.27 0.38
CA THR A 200 -26.08 -2.50 1.76
C THR A 200 -25.00 -2.28 2.82
N SER A 201 -23.76 -1.99 2.39
CA SER A 201 -22.65 -1.80 3.33
C SER A 201 -22.85 -0.57 4.23
N LEU A 202 -22.63 -0.76 5.54
CA LEU A 202 -22.77 0.29 6.56
C LEU A 202 -21.41 0.89 6.94
N VAL A 203 -20.86 1.74 6.07
CA VAL A 203 -19.49 2.28 6.23
C VAL A 203 -19.35 3.41 7.26
N PHE A 204 -20.44 3.91 7.86
CA PHE A 204 -20.36 4.95 8.89
C PHE A 204 -19.80 4.42 10.22
N ASP A 205 -19.97 3.12 10.50
CA ASP A 205 -19.42 2.41 11.66
C ASP A 205 -18.06 1.74 11.35
N GLY A 206 -17.40 2.21 10.29
CA GLY A 206 -16.15 1.65 9.77
C GLY A 206 -16.37 0.64 8.64
N TRP A 207 -15.26 0.29 7.97
CA TRP A 207 -15.25 -0.69 6.90
C TRP A 207 -14.99 -2.06 7.50
N LYS A 208 -16.03 -2.89 7.55
CA LYS A 208 -15.99 -4.24 8.13
C LYS A 208 -15.99 -5.28 7.02
N LEU A 209 -15.02 -6.18 7.08
CA LEU A 209 -14.98 -7.37 6.24
C LEU A 209 -15.77 -8.49 6.91
N GLY A 210 -16.54 -9.23 6.12
CA GLY A 210 -17.31 -10.37 6.61
C GLY A 210 -18.30 -10.89 5.57
N ALA A 211 -19.27 -11.66 6.06
CA ALA A 211 -20.25 -12.36 5.24
C ALA A 211 -21.66 -11.77 5.37
N GLU A 212 -21.82 -10.65 6.07
CA GLU A 212 -23.11 -9.97 6.25
C GLU A 212 -23.37 -8.99 5.10
N TYR A 213 -24.65 -8.64 4.89
CA TYR A 213 -25.02 -7.60 3.93
C TYR A 213 -24.42 -6.22 4.28
N SER A 214 -24.23 -5.95 5.57
CA SER A 214 -23.62 -4.70 6.04
C SER A 214 -22.13 -4.59 5.77
N ASP A 215 -21.47 -5.68 5.39
CA ASP A 215 -20.02 -5.73 5.21
C ASP A 215 -19.62 -5.22 3.82
N VAL A 216 -18.35 -4.85 3.68
CA VAL A 216 -17.77 -4.38 2.41
C VAL A 216 -17.16 -5.55 1.66
N ALA A 217 -17.09 -5.44 0.33
CA ALA A 217 -16.45 -6.44 -0.52
C ALA A 217 -14.94 -6.15 -0.69
N THR A 218 -14.13 -7.19 -0.90
CA THR A 218 -12.68 -7.08 -1.18
C THR A 218 -12.33 -7.25 -2.65
N SER A 219 -13.29 -7.71 -3.46
CA SER A 219 -13.22 -7.81 -4.91
C SER A 219 -14.44 -7.17 -5.54
N TRP A 220 -14.38 -6.95 -6.85
CA TRP A 220 -15.49 -6.38 -7.59
C TRP A 220 -15.53 -6.91 -9.02
N ASP A 221 -16.73 -7.21 -9.51
CA ASP A 221 -17.00 -7.46 -10.92
C ASP A 221 -18.25 -6.68 -11.30
N ALA A 222 -18.07 -5.57 -12.02
CA ALA A 222 -19.18 -4.68 -12.38
C ALA A 222 -20.27 -5.38 -13.21
N TRP A 223 -19.94 -6.48 -13.89
CA TRP A 223 -20.89 -7.22 -14.71
C TRP A 223 -21.31 -8.55 -14.06
N ASN A 224 -20.80 -8.85 -12.87
CA ASN A 224 -21.01 -10.11 -12.15
C ASN A 224 -20.83 -11.34 -13.07
N ARG A 225 -19.76 -11.33 -13.88
CA ARG A 225 -19.42 -12.39 -14.84
C ARG A 225 -18.53 -13.47 -14.21
N GLY A 226 -18.27 -13.38 -12.90
CA GLY A 226 -17.36 -14.28 -12.19
C GLY A 226 -15.91 -14.13 -12.64
N ARG A 227 -15.48 -12.91 -12.99
CA ARG A 227 -14.10 -12.66 -13.44
C ARG A 227 -13.09 -12.82 -12.30
N PRO A 228 -13.30 -12.26 -11.09
CA PRO A 228 -12.58 -12.69 -9.91
C PRO A 228 -12.97 -14.13 -9.56
N SER A 229 -11.97 -14.99 -9.31
CA SER A 229 -12.19 -16.40 -8.97
C SER A 229 -11.87 -16.65 -7.50
N ALA A 230 -12.86 -17.11 -6.74
CA ALA A 230 -12.70 -17.49 -5.32
C ALA A 230 -11.69 -18.64 -5.14
N ASP A 231 -11.55 -19.52 -6.13
CA ASP A 231 -10.55 -20.59 -6.16
C ASP A 231 -9.12 -20.04 -6.19
N ARG A 232 -8.93 -18.84 -6.78
CA ARG A 232 -7.62 -18.16 -6.76
C ARG A 232 -7.35 -17.50 -5.42
N HIS A 233 -8.36 -16.90 -4.81
CA HIS A 233 -8.26 -16.26 -3.50
C HIS A 233 -9.65 -16.07 -2.93
N PHE A 234 -9.90 -16.44 -1.68
CA PHE A 234 -11.25 -16.38 -1.08
C PHE A 234 -11.86 -14.96 -1.04
N TRP A 235 -11.04 -13.92 -0.94
CA TRP A 235 -11.48 -12.51 -1.16
C TRP A 235 -12.03 -12.17 -2.55
N ASN A 236 -11.90 -13.05 -3.53
CA ASN A 236 -12.57 -12.90 -4.82
C ASN A 236 -14.04 -13.32 -4.79
N GLU A 237 -14.55 -13.79 -3.66
CA GLU A 237 -15.99 -13.97 -3.47
C GLU A 237 -16.72 -12.62 -3.61
N PRO A 238 -17.80 -12.56 -4.41
CA PRO A 238 -18.63 -11.36 -4.51
C PRO A 238 -19.25 -11.01 -3.15
N GLY A 239 -19.29 -9.71 -2.82
CA GLY A 239 -19.95 -9.23 -1.61
C GLY A 239 -21.45 -9.55 -1.61
N LYS A 240 -21.99 -9.96 -0.45
CA LYS A 240 -23.43 -10.32 -0.32
C LYS A 240 -24.37 -9.19 -0.69
N GLY A 241 -23.96 -7.95 -0.45
CA GLY A 241 -24.72 -6.75 -0.78
C GLY A 241 -24.64 -6.29 -2.23
N MET A 242 -24.00 -7.04 -3.12
CA MET A 242 -23.95 -6.71 -4.54
C MET A 242 -25.28 -7.04 -5.24
N PRO A 243 -25.89 -6.09 -5.97
CA PRO A 243 -27.09 -6.36 -6.75
C PRO A 243 -26.80 -7.32 -7.91
N LYS A 244 -27.85 -7.87 -8.50
CA LYS A 244 -27.72 -8.66 -9.74
C LYS A 244 -27.31 -7.75 -10.89
N SER A 245 -26.40 -8.21 -11.75
CA SER A 245 -26.04 -7.45 -12.94
C SER A 245 -27.20 -7.40 -13.93
N GLY A 246 -27.47 -6.20 -14.43
CA GLY A 246 -28.48 -5.95 -15.45
C GLY A 246 -27.83 -5.48 -16.76
N GLU A 247 -28.46 -4.52 -17.44
CA GLU A 247 -27.95 -3.94 -18.70
C GLU A 247 -26.83 -2.91 -18.49
N ARG A 248 -26.37 -2.72 -17.25
CA ARG A 248 -25.41 -1.66 -16.86
C ARG A 248 -24.38 -2.20 -15.88
N ALA A 249 -23.19 -1.61 -15.94
CA ALA A 249 -22.12 -1.86 -14.99
C ALA A 249 -22.52 -1.47 -13.56
N LEU A 250 -22.39 -2.40 -12.62
CA LEU A 250 -22.54 -2.16 -11.20
C LEU A 250 -21.27 -1.50 -10.67
N LEU A 251 -21.40 -0.28 -10.15
CA LEU A 251 -20.28 0.43 -9.55
C LEU A 251 -20.44 0.46 -8.02
N PRO A 252 -19.34 0.33 -7.26
CA PRO A 252 -19.38 0.41 -5.81
C PRO A 252 -19.79 1.81 -5.38
N ARG A 253 -20.42 1.94 -4.20
CA ARG A 253 -20.84 3.25 -3.66
C ARG A 253 -19.64 4.13 -3.33
N ARG A 254 -18.66 3.49 -2.71
CA ARG A 254 -17.41 4.07 -2.23
C ARG A 254 -16.32 3.01 -2.36
N VAL A 255 -15.09 3.46 -2.55
CA VAL A 255 -13.90 2.61 -2.50
C VAL A 255 -12.99 3.15 -1.41
N ARG A 256 -12.47 2.26 -0.57
CA ARG A 256 -11.40 2.59 0.35
C ARG A 256 -10.12 1.91 -0.12
N LEU A 257 -9.11 2.74 -0.35
CA LEU A 257 -7.74 2.33 -0.59
C LEU A 257 -6.95 2.49 0.70
N THR A 258 -6.25 1.43 1.08
CA THR A 258 -5.30 1.42 2.18
C THR A 258 -3.94 1.06 1.63
N LEU A 259 -3.05 2.04 1.53
CA LEU A 259 -1.69 1.84 1.05
C LEU A 259 -0.72 1.78 2.23
N GLU A 260 0.16 0.78 2.27
CA GLU A 260 1.25 0.70 3.24
C GLU A 260 2.57 0.57 2.50
N ILE A 261 3.49 1.50 2.75
CA ILE A 261 4.81 1.55 2.09
C ILE A 261 5.91 1.45 3.15
N GLU A 262 6.97 0.74 2.79
CA GLU A 262 8.26 0.66 3.48
C GLU A 262 9.39 1.07 2.54
N ARG A 263 10.36 1.82 3.07
CA ARG A 263 11.55 2.19 2.30
C ARG A 263 12.67 1.17 2.44
N ALA A 264 13.49 1.07 1.41
CA ALA A 264 14.74 0.32 1.47
C ALA A 264 15.65 0.75 2.65
N GLU A 265 15.65 2.04 3.03
CA GLU A 265 16.45 2.52 4.17
C GLU A 265 15.90 2.06 5.53
N ASP A 266 14.60 1.81 5.61
CA ASP A 266 13.93 1.39 6.84
C ASP A 266 14.31 -0.05 7.22
N HIS A 267 14.70 -0.89 6.26
CA HIS A 267 15.09 -2.28 6.50
C HIS A 267 16.20 -2.38 7.55
N LYS A 268 17.14 -1.43 7.58
CA LYS A 268 18.24 -1.38 8.56
C LYS A 268 17.75 -1.15 9.99
N ARG A 269 16.56 -0.58 10.15
CA ARG A 269 15.93 -0.24 11.43
C ARG A 269 14.88 -1.28 11.84
N ARG A 270 14.57 -2.26 11.00
CA ARG A 270 13.68 -3.37 11.35
C ARG A 270 14.36 -4.36 12.29
N THR A 271 13.55 -5.26 12.83
CA THR A 271 14.00 -6.38 13.65
C THR A 271 13.86 -7.67 12.85
N ARG A 272 14.48 -8.73 13.34
CA ARG A 272 14.42 -10.07 12.75
C ARG A 272 13.91 -11.05 13.79
N LEU A 273 13.39 -12.18 13.31
CA LEU A 273 13.08 -13.31 14.18
C LEU A 273 14.35 -13.83 14.84
N SER A 274 14.38 -13.94 16.17
CA SER A 274 15.52 -14.54 16.88
C SER A 274 15.47 -16.06 16.87
N ALA A 275 14.27 -16.64 16.74
CA ALA A 275 14.02 -18.08 16.71
C ALA A 275 13.07 -18.45 15.56
N PRO A 276 13.13 -19.68 15.03
CA PRO A 276 12.13 -20.14 14.07
C PRO A 276 10.74 -20.17 14.72
N THR A 277 9.70 -19.97 13.90
CA THR A 277 8.30 -19.93 14.33
C THR A 277 7.50 -20.97 13.54
N ALA A 278 6.65 -21.75 14.20
CA ALA A 278 5.71 -22.67 13.55
C ALA A 278 4.38 -21.97 13.18
N SER A 279 3.61 -22.54 12.24
CA SER A 279 2.33 -21.94 11.79
C SER A 279 1.27 -21.84 12.90
N SER A 280 1.35 -22.67 13.93
CA SER A 280 0.44 -22.67 15.09
C SER A 280 0.81 -21.66 16.18
N ASP A 281 2.01 -21.07 16.11
CA ASP A 281 2.50 -20.22 17.20
C ASP A 281 1.78 -18.87 17.20
N ALA A 282 1.23 -18.50 18.36
CA ALA A 282 0.59 -17.20 18.60
C ALA A 282 1.58 -16.13 19.08
N THR A 283 2.85 -16.48 19.22
CA THR A 283 3.93 -15.61 19.68
C THR A 283 5.13 -15.80 18.78
N ILE A 284 5.79 -14.70 18.44
CA ILE A 284 7.09 -14.71 17.75
C ILE A 284 8.16 -14.09 18.65
N GLU A 285 9.39 -14.59 18.55
CA GLU A 285 10.54 -13.99 19.21
C GLU A 285 11.34 -13.15 18.22
N VAL A 286 11.64 -11.91 18.60
CA VAL A 286 12.39 -10.96 17.79
C VAL A 286 13.66 -10.51 18.51
N GLU A 287 14.67 -10.10 17.75
CA GLU A 287 15.94 -9.61 18.31
C GLU A 287 15.77 -8.38 19.21
N ASP A 288 14.82 -7.51 18.85
CA ASP A 288 14.52 -6.22 19.49
C ASP A 288 13.06 -5.85 19.24
N GLY A 289 12.19 -6.04 20.24
CA GLY A 289 10.76 -5.72 20.12
C GLY A 289 10.46 -4.22 20.19
N SER A 290 11.40 -3.37 20.62
CA SER A 290 11.21 -1.91 20.57
C SER A 290 11.15 -1.37 19.13
N ARG A 291 11.55 -2.20 18.16
CA ARG A 291 11.45 -1.92 16.72
C ARG A 291 10.15 -2.42 16.09
N VAL A 292 9.27 -3.06 16.85
CA VAL A 292 7.96 -3.53 16.38
C VAL A 292 6.91 -2.48 16.77
N PRO A 293 5.94 -2.17 15.90
CA PRO A 293 4.87 -1.24 16.27
C PRO A 293 4.05 -1.78 17.44
N GLU A 294 3.94 -1.00 18.52
CA GLU A 294 3.22 -1.39 19.75
C GLU A 294 1.70 -1.17 19.67
N LEU A 295 1.23 -0.42 18.67
CA LEU A 295 -0.18 -0.05 18.56
C LEU A 295 -1.02 -1.28 18.19
N ARG A 296 -1.93 -1.69 19.08
CA ARG A 296 -2.84 -2.80 18.80
C ARG A 296 -3.59 -2.58 17.49
N GLY A 297 -3.64 -3.61 16.65
CA GLY A 297 -4.26 -3.54 15.32
C GLY A 297 -3.33 -3.05 14.21
N THR A 298 -2.04 -2.80 14.51
CA THR A 298 -1.02 -2.72 13.47
C THR A 298 -0.65 -4.10 12.95
N PHE A 299 -0.17 -4.15 11.72
CA PHE A 299 0.23 -5.38 11.07
C PHE A 299 1.74 -5.37 10.84
N VAL A 300 2.34 -6.55 10.93
CA VAL A 300 3.70 -6.82 10.46
C VAL A 300 3.62 -7.91 9.41
N ARG A 301 4.61 -7.96 8.52
CA ARG A 301 4.72 -8.98 7.49
C ARG A 301 6.04 -9.72 7.63
N ILE A 302 6.00 -11.03 7.52
CA ILE A 302 7.18 -11.90 7.49
C ILE A 302 7.00 -12.80 6.27
N ASP A 303 7.93 -12.72 5.32
CA ASP A 303 7.78 -13.35 4.01
C ASP A 303 6.42 -12.97 3.35
N ALA A 304 5.58 -13.96 3.07
CA ALA A 304 4.24 -13.76 2.51
C ALA A 304 3.12 -13.68 3.56
N GLU A 305 3.42 -13.92 4.83
CA GLU A 305 2.42 -13.90 5.89
C GLU A 305 2.28 -12.52 6.53
N TRP A 306 1.04 -12.08 6.68
CA TRP A 306 0.65 -10.95 7.50
C TRP A 306 0.23 -11.41 8.90
N LEU A 307 0.72 -10.68 9.90
CA LEU A 307 0.44 -10.92 11.31
C LEU A 307 -0.10 -9.63 11.93
N GLU A 308 -1.22 -9.72 12.65
CA GLU A 308 -1.73 -8.60 13.43
C GLU A 308 -1.06 -8.59 14.81
N VAL A 309 -0.46 -7.47 15.19
CA VAL A 309 0.18 -7.31 16.50
C VAL A 309 -0.89 -7.12 17.57
N VAL A 310 -0.86 -8.01 18.56
CA VAL A 310 -1.77 -7.99 19.72
C VAL A 310 -1.08 -7.33 20.92
N LYS A 311 0.17 -7.71 21.19
CA LYS A 311 0.98 -7.21 22.31
C LYS A 311 2.46 -7.36 22.00
N VAL A 312 3.27 -6.40 22.41
CA VAL A 312 4.74 -6.48 22.43
C VAL A 312 5.22 -6.53 23.88
N ASP A 313 6.13 -7.44 24.20
CA ASP A 313 6.72 -7.62 25.52
C ASP A 313 8.22 -7.93 25.38
N GLU A 314 9.05 -6.90 25.51
CA GLU A 314 10.51 -6.92 25.28
C GLU A 314 10.92 -7.52 23.92
N ARG A 315 11.10 -8.85 23.84
CA ARG A 315 11.49 -9.61 22.65
C ARG A 315 10.41 -10.56 22.15
N THR A 316 9.30 -10.68 22.88
CA THR A 316 8.19 -11.56 22.52
C THR A 316 7.04 -10.71 22.00
N VAL A 317 6.57 -11.01 20.79
CA VAL A 317 5.43 -10.34 20.18
C VAL A 317 4.29 -11.34 20.07
N THR A 318 3.16 -11.06 20.72
CA THR A 318 1.92 -11.80 20.56
C THR A 318 1.20 -11.33 19.31
N VAL A 319 0.80 -12.27 18.47
CA VAL A 319 0.25 -12.00 17.15
C VAL A 319 -1.01 -12.82 16.86
N ARG A 320 -1.87 -12.30 15.99
CA ARG A 320 -2.87 -13.11 15.28
C ARG A 320 -2.32 -13.42 13.89
N ARG A 321 -2.09 -14.70 13.63
CA ARG A 321 -1.55 -15.27 12.39
C ARG A 321 -2.55 -15.18 11.24
N GLY A 322 -2.06 -15.22 9.99
CA GLY A 322 -2.92 -15.23 8.81
C GLY A 322 -3.82 -14.00 8.67
N ALA A 323 -3.34 -12.85 9.13
CA ALA A 323 -4.06 -11.59 8.99
C ALA A 323 -4.11 -11.16 7.51
N ARG A 324 -4.98 -10.19 7.18
CA ARG A 324 -5.07 -9.63 5.81
C ARG A 324 -5.18 -10.70 4.70
N GLY A 325 -5.77 -11.86 4.99
CA GLY A 325 -6.02 -12.90 4.00
C GLY A 325 -4.84 -13.82 3.68
N SER A 326 -3.71 -13.70 4.38
CA SER A 326 -2.59 -14.65 4.21
C SER A 326 -2.82 -15.94 4.99
N ASN A 327 -2.06 -16.99 4.66
CA ASN A 327 -2.07 -18.24 5.41
C ASN A 327 -0.98 -18.26 6.49
N PRO A 328 -1.24 -18.80 7.70
CA PRO A 328 -0.20 -19.06 8.69
C PRO A 328 0.83 -20.07 8.20
N VAL A 329 2.11 -19.73 8.23
CA VAL A 329 3.22 -20.61 7.78
C VAL A 329 4.38 -20.66 8.78
N GLY A 330 5.34 -21.56 8.58
CA GLY A 330 6.56 -21.57 9.38
C GLY A 330 7.54 -20.50 8.88
N HIS A 331 8.26 -19.84 9.79
CA HIS A 331 9.30 -18.87 9.45
C HIS A 331 10.65 -19.27 10.04
N ALA A 332 11.72 -19.02 9.30
CA ALA A 332 13.08 -19.28 9.75
C ALA A 332 13.57 -18.19 10.74
N SER A 333 14.50 -18.56 11.62
CA SER A 333 15.27 -17.57 12.38
C SER A 333 16.02 -16.65 11.40
N GLY A 334 16.08 -15.37 11.73
CA GLY A 334 16.66 -14.32 10.88
C GLY A 334 15.70 -13.71 9.86
N ALA A 335 14.47 -14.21 9.71
CA ALA A 335 13.49 -13.61 8.81
C ALA A 335 13.18 -12.16 9.22
N LEU A 336 13.10 -11.26 8.25
CA LEU A 336 12.86 -9.83 8.48
C LEU A 336 11.40 -9.58 8.86
N VAL A 337 11.19 -8.75 9.87
CA VAL A 337 9.84 -8.31 10.29
C VAL A 337 9.56 -6.95 9.65
N HIS A 338 8.82 -6.98 8.54
CA HIS A 338 8.41 -5.81 7.78
C HIS A 338 7.22 -5.12 8.44
N PHE A 339 7.20 -3.80 8.35
CA PHE A 339 6.01 -2.99 8.57
C PHE A 339 6.22 -1.64 7.91
N GLY A 340 5.15 -1.01 7.48
CA GLY A 340 5.21 0.24 6.77
C GLY A 340 4.35 1.30 7.41
N ARG A 341 4.26 2.42 6.72
CA ARG A 341 3.35 3.48 7.09
C ARG A 341 2.08 3.39 6.26
N GLN A 342 0.94 3.40 6.95
CA GLN A 342 -0.36 3.35 6.33
C GLN A 342 -0.84 4.76 5.93
N VAL A 343 -1.36 4.87 4.72
CA VAL A 343 -2.17 5.98 4.22
C VAL A 343 -3.51 5.41 3.75
N VAL A 344 -4.60 6.05 4.17
CA VAL A 344 -5.97 5.60 3.85
C VAL A 344 -6.66 6.70 3.06
N ARG A 345 -7.29 6.33 1.95
CA ARG A 345 -8.08 7.22 1.10
C ARG A 345 -9.44 6.59 0.84
N GLU A 346 -10.49 7.32 1.14
CA GLU A 346 -11.86 6.95 0.78
C GLU A 346 -12.33 7.80 -0.40
N VAL A 347 -12.90 7.14 -1.40
CA VAL A 347 -13.29 7.76 -2.66
C VAL A 347 -14.77 7.46 -2.92
N PRO A 348 -15.66 8.47 -2.93
CA PRO A 348 -17.03 8.28 -3.40
C PRO A 348 -17.06 8.11 -4.91
N VAL A 349 -17.78 7.10 -5.38
CA VAL A 349 -17.96 6.87 -6.83
C VAL A 349 -19.16 7.68 -7.29
N ARG A 350 -18.88 8.79 -7.97
CA ARG A 350 -19.91 9.77 -8.38
C ARG A 350 -20.97 9.19 -9.29
N MET A 351 -20.58 8.21 -10.11
CA MET A 351 -21.47 7.59 -11.08
C MET A 351 -22.23 6.39 -10.52
N HIS A 352 -22.14 6.09 -9.23
CA HIS A 352 -22.96 5.05 -8.61
C HIS A 352 -24.46 5.40 -8.70
N GLN A 353 -25.29 4.39 -8.92
CA GLN A 353 -26.75 4.50 -8.85
C GLN A 353 -27.28 3.52 -7.80
N GLU A 354 -28.15 4.01 -6.93
CA GLU A 354 -28.83 3.17 -5.94
C GLU A 354 -29.92 2.35 -6.62
N ASP A 355 -29.93 1.03 -6.42
CA ASP A 355 -30.95 0.11 -6.92
C ASP A 355 -31.77 -0.49 -5.78
N TRP A 356 -32.90 0.11 -5.46
CA TRP A 356 -33.70 -0.27 -4.29
C TRP A 356 -34.35 -1.68 -4.38
N ASN A 357 -34.13 -2.44 -5.47
CA ASN A 357 -34.62 -3.80 -5.66
C ASN A 357 -33.55 -4.87 -5.40
N LEU A 358 -33.17 -5.06 -4.13
CA LEU A 358 -32.23 -6.11 -3.69
C LEU A 358 -32.91 -7.43 -3.33
#